data_AF-A0A1G0ZN22-F1
#
_entry.id   AF-A0A1G0ZN22-F1
#
_cell.length_a   1.000
_cell.length_b   1.000
_cell.length_c   1.000
_cell.angle_alpha   90.00
_cell.angle_beta   90.00
_cell.angle_gamma   90.00
#
_symmetry.space_group_name_H-M   'P 1'
#
loop_
_entity.id
_entity.type
_entity.pdbx_description
1 polymer ?
#
loop_
_entity_poly.entity_id
_entity_poly.type
_entity_poly.pdbx_seq_one_letter_code
_entity_poly.pdbx_strand_id
1 'polypeptide(L)'
;MIISGRKSVQAKETVLAVRPIAVIPPSGGKTKRTAHKLSDREKKMFRDMLMALREDVARQINKLKGDSLTRDDAGVSEEDGTDAFDRQFALSLASSENDALFLIEESLRKVDSGTYGICDGCGCMIEFPRLKALPFVQMCIGCQSETERKRMKFRPAHR
;
A
#
# COMPACT_ATOMS: atom_id res chain seq x y z
N MET A 1 -53.21 4.47 -53.60
CA MET A 1 -52.90 4.59 -52.16
C MET A 1 -51.43 4.23 -51.94
N ILE A 2 -50.61 5.22 -51.55
CA ILE A 2 -49.48 5.16 -50.59
C ILE A 2 -48.51 3.96 -50.73
N ILE A 3 -47.45 4.04 -51.54
CA ILE A 3 -46.04 4.42 -51.25
C ILE A 3 -45.37 3.65 -50.06
N SER A 4 -44.17 3.11 -50.34
CA SER A 4 -43.04 2.82 -49.42
C SER A 4 -43.07 1.47 -48.65
N GLY A 5 -41.99 0.72 -48.54
CA GLY A 5 -40.60 1.03 -48.84
C GLY A 5 -39.67 -0.16 -48.58
N ARG A 6 -38.57 -0.18 -49.33
CA ARG A 6 -37.41 -1.08 -49.17
C ARG A 6 -36.80 -0.86 -47.78
N LYS A 7 -36.59 -1.94 -47.00
CA LYS A 7 -35.72 -1.90 -45.82
C LYS A 7 -34.42 -2.65 -46.10
N SER A 8 -33.42 -1.88 -46.49
CA SER A 8 -32.01 -2.22 -46.40
C SER A 8 -31.61 -2.21 -44.92
N VAL A 9 -31.09 -3.33 -44.40
CA VAL A 9 -30.49 -3.37 -43.07
C VAL A 9 -28.98 -3.32 -43.26
N GLN A 10 -28.40 -2.12 -43.09
CA GLN A 10 -26.96 -1.89 -43.10
C GLN A 10 -26.47 -1.79 -41.64
N ALA A 11 -25.34 -2.45 -41.39
CA ALA A 11 -24.63 -2.58 -40.12
C ALA A 11 -24.40 -1.26 -39.37
N LYS A 12 -24.48 -1.31 -38.03
CA LYS A 12 -23.81 -0.36 -37.13
C LYS A 12 -23.29 -1.08 -35.89
N GLU A 13 -22.01 -1.40 -35.96
CA GLU A 13 -21.10 -1.66 -34.85
C GLU A 13 -21.24 -0.54 -33.81
N THR A 14 -21.71 -0.87 -32.61
CA THR A 14 -21.83 0.09 -31.50
C THR A 14 -20.82 -0.29 -30.44
N VAL A 15 -19.62 0.27 -30.59
CA VAL A 15 -18.57 0.28 -29.59
C VAL A 15 -19.14 0.87 -28.30
N LEU A 16 -19.01 0.11 -27.22
CA LEU A 16 -19.47 0.44 -25.88
C LEU A 16 -18.87 1.79 -25.45
N ALA A 17 -19.71 2.82 -25.37
CA ALA A 17 -19.31 4.14 -24.90
C ALA A 17 -18.94 4.07 -23.41
N VAL A 18 -17.65 3.87 -23.11
CA VAL A 18 -17.11 4.09 -21.77
C VAL A 18 -17.21 5.59 -21.51
N ARG A 19 -18.22 5.99 -20.73
CA ARG A 19 -18.38 7.37 -20.27
C ARG A 19 -17.09 7.75 -19.53
N PRO A 20 -16.51 8.94 -19.79
CA PRO A 20 -15.32 9.36 -19.08
C PRO A 20 -15.65 9.43 -17.58
N ILE A 21 -14.91 8.66 -16.78
CA ILE A 21 -14.91 8.79 -15.33
C ILE A 21 -14.44 10.21 -15.04
N ALA A 22 -15.36 11.07 -14.60
CA ALA A 22 -15.01 12.38 -14.09
C ALA A 22 -14.04 12.16 -12.91
N VAL A 23 -12.77 12.49 -13.12
CA VAL A 23 -11.76 12.52 -12.06
C VAL A 23 -12.18 13.62 -11.10
N ILE A 24 -12.86 13.23 -10.02
CA ILE A 24 -13.15 14.11 -8.90
C ILE A 24 -11.77 14.51 -8.33
N PRO A 25 -11.41 15.80 -8.29
CA PRO A 25 -10.20 16.22 -7.60
C PRO A 25 -10.34 15.83 -6.12
N PRO A 26 -9.29 15.36 -5.40
CA PRO A 26 -9.41 15.13 -3.97
C PRO A 26 -9.40 16.48 -3.24
N SER A 27 -10.52 17.20 -3.37
CA SER A 27 -10.89 18.33 -2.54
C SER A 27 -11.20 17.77 -1.16
N GLY A 28 -10.51 18.32 -0.14
CA GLY A 28 -10.60 17.98 1.27
C GLY A 28 -12.00 17.58 1.74
N GLY A 29 -12.29 16.28 1.62
CA GLY A 29 -13.58 15.70 1.93
C GLY A 29 -13.72 15.59 3.44
N LYS A 30 -14.45 16.53 4.02
CA LYS A 30 -15.01 16.43 5.37
C LYS A 30 -16.02 15.27 5.38
N THR A 31 -15.58 14.02 5.32
CA THR A 31 -16.45 12.89 5.67
C THR A 31 -16.73 13.02 7.17
N LYS A 32 -18.00 12.87 7.53
CA LYS A 32 -18.50 13.16 8.89
C LYS A 32 -17.61 12.45 9.91
N ARG A 33 -16.93 13.25 10.74
CA ARG A 33 -16.04 12.84 11.83
C ARG A 33 -16.86 12.20 12.96
N THR A 34 -17.51 11.07 12.70
CA THR A 34 -18.09 10.28 13.77
C THR A 34 -16.94 9.58 14.45
N ALA A 35 -16.69 9.93 15.71
CA ALA A 35 -15.71 9.30 16.56
C ALA A 35 -16.10 7.83 16.80
N HIS A 36 -15.83 6.95 15.84
CA HIS A 36 -15.99 5.53 16.03
C HIS A 36 -14.80 5.03 16.84
N LYS A 37 -14.92 5.14 18.16
CA LYS A 37 -13.97 4.57 19.11
C LYS A 37 -14.01 3.05 18.91
N LEU A 38 -12.92 2.46 18.43
CA LEU A 38 -12.84 1.00 18.26
C LEU A 38 -13.20 0.31 19.59
N SER A 39 -14.09 -0.68 19.52
CA SER A 39 -14.43 -1.52 20.65
C SER A 39 -13.22 -2.36 21.08
N ASP A 40 -13.19 -2.80 22.33
CA ASP A 40 -12.06 -3.59 22.82
C ASP A 40 -11.95 -4.95 22.11
N ARG A 41 -13.06 -5.47 21.56
CA ARG A 41 -13.07 -6.66 20.69
C ARG A 41 -12.35 -6.41 19.37
N GLU A 42 -12.61 -5.27 18.72
CA GLU A 42 -11.96 -4.92 17.45
C GLU A 42 -10.47 -4.63 17.67
N LYS A 43 -10.11 -3.96 18.76
CA LYS A 43 -8.70 -3.75 19.13
C LYS A 43 -7.96 -5.07 19.31
N LYS A 44 -8.59 -6.07 19.96
CA LYS A 44 -8.01 -7.40 20.09
C LYS A 44 -7.82 -8.06 18.72
N MET A 45 -8.84 -8.01 17.85
CA MET A 45 -8.75 -8.54 16.49
C MET A 45 -7.58 -7.91 15.70
N PHE A 46 -7.42 -6.58 15.74
CA PHE A 46 -6.32 -5.90 15.06
C PHE A 46 -4.95 -6.21 15.69
N ARG A 47 -4.88 -6.34 17.03
CA ARG A 47 -3.67 -6.78 17.72
C ARG A 47 -3.23 -8.16 17.24
N ASP A 48 -4.14 -9.12 17.23
CA ASP A 48 -3.84 -10.51 16.83
C ASP A 48 -3.37 -10.54 15.37
N MET A 49 -3.99 -9.75 14.49
CA MET A 49 -3.58 -9.59 13.10
C MET A 49 -2.18 -8.96 12.95
N LEU A 50 -1.88 -7.91 13.73
CA LEU A 50 -0.56 -7.27 13.74
C LEU A 50 0.52 -8.20 14.30
N MET A 51 0.21 -9.02 15.30
CA MET A 51 1.14 -10.01 15.85
C MET A 51 1.49 -11.10 14.84
N ALA A 52 0.49 -11.64 14.14
CA ALA A 52 0.71 -12.61 13.07
C ALA A 52 1.59 -12.01 11.97
N LEU A 53 1.29 -10.79 11.53
CA LEU A 53 2.08 -10.11 10.51
C LEU A 53 3.52 -9.82 10.95
N ARG A 54 3.72 -9.44 12.23
CA ARG A 54 5.07 -9.26 12.80
C ARG A 54 5.89 -10.54 12.69
N GLU A 55 5.30 -11.68 13.02
CA GLU A 55 5.96 -12.96 12.96
C GLU A 55 6.31 -13.37 11.52
N ASP A 56 5.39 -13.13 10.57
CA ASP A 56 5.62 -13.35 9.14
C ASP A 56 6.80 -12.52 8.61
N VAL A 57 6.80 -11.20 8.86
CA VAL A 57 7.87 -10.30 8.42
C VAL A 57 9.20 -10.67 9.08
N ALA A 58 9.20 -10.99 10.37
CA ALA A 58 10.41 -11.44 11.07
C ALA A 58 10.99 -12.73 10.48
N ARG A 59 10.13 -13.69 10.09
CA ARG A 59 10.56 -14.90 9.37
C ARG A 59 11.18 -14.56 8.02
N GLN A 60 10.57 -13.66 7.24
CA GLN A 60 11.09 -13.25 5.93
C GLN A 60 12.47 -12.58 6.05
N ILE A 61 12.66 -11.69 7.03
CA ILE A 61 13.95 -11.06 7.31
C ILE A 61 15.01 -12.10 7.67
N ASN A 62 14.69 -13.07 8.53
CA ASN A 62 15.63 -14.12 8.91
C ASN A 62 16.01 -15.03 7.74
N LYS A 63 15.06 -15.33 6.85
CA LYS A 63 15.32 -16.10 5.63
C LYS A 63 16.29 -15.35 4.71
N LEU A 64 16.04 -14.06 4.44
CA LEU A 64 16.92 -13.23 3.61
C LEU A 64 18.34 -13.14 4.18
N LYS A 65 18.48 -13.04 5.51
CA LYS A 65 19.79 -13.08 6.17
C LYS A 65 20.49 -14.42 6.00
N GLY A 66 19.76 -15.53 6.17
CA GLY A 66 20.30 -16.88 5.98
C GLY A 66 20.83 -17.09 4.56
N ASP A 67 20.06 -16.71 3.54
CA ASP A 67 20.44 -16.85 2.13
C ASP A 67 21.70 -16.03 1.79
N SER A 68 21.84 -14.82 2.37
CA SER A 68 23.05 -14.00 2.19
C SER A 68 24.29 -14.68 2.77
N LEU A 69 24.20 -15.19 4.01
CA LEU A 69 25.34 -15.81 4.70
C LEU A 69 25.85 -17.08 3.99
N THR A 70 24.96 -17.81 3.32
CA THR A 70 25.36 -19.01 2.54
C THR A 70 26.10 -18.69 1.25
N ARG A 71 25.96 -17.47 0.73
CA ARG A 71 26.56 -17.05 -0.54
C ARG A 71 27.97 -16.47 -0.36
N ASP A 72 28.24 -15.87 0.80
CA ASP A 72 29.55 -15.30 1.15
C ASP A 72 30.65 -16.37 1.40
N ASP A 73 30.29 -17.64 1.71
CA ASP A 73 31.24 -18.74 1.94
C ASP A 73 31.73 -19.41 0.63
N ALA A 74 30.99 -19.23 -0.47
CA ALA A 74 31.33 -19.75 -1.79
C ALA A 74 32.22 -18.78 -2.57
N GLY A 75 33.48 -18.65 -2.14
CA GLY A 75 34.61 -18.11 -2.92
C GLY A 75 34.29 -16.97 -3.89
N VAL A 76 34.48 -15.73 -3.44
CA VAL A 76 34.35 -14.50 -4.24
C VAL A 76 35.05 -14.62 -5.61
N SER A 77 34.27 -14.77 -6.68
CA SER A 77 34.73 -14.50 -8.04
C SER A 77 34.35 -13.06 -8.36
N GLU A 78 35.36 -12.21 -8.49
CA GLU A 78 35.24 -10.76 -8.66
C GLU A 78 34.72 -10.34 -10.06
N GLU A 79 33.67 -10.94 -10.64
CA GLU A 79 33.35 -10.64 -12.06
C GLU A 79 31.99 -11.11 -12.61
N ASP A 80 30.89 -10.85 -11.90
CA ASP A 80 29.58 -10.85 -12.58
C ASP A 80 28.68 -9.71 -12.07
N GLY A 81 28.32 -8.77 -12.95
CA GLY A 81 27.40 -7.68 -12.61
C GLY A 81 26.04 -8.17 -12.10
N THR A 82 25.70 -9.43 -12.40
CA THR A 82 24.52 -10.14 -11.89
C THR A 82 24.57 -10.34 -10.37
N ASP A 83 25.71 -10.72 -9.79
CA ASP A 83 25.86 -10.97 -8.35
C ASP A 83 25.71 -9.68 -7.53
N ALA A 84 26.31 -8.59 -8.04
CA ALA A 84 26.16 -7.26 -7.46
C ALA A 84 24.71 -6.74 -7.50
N PHE A 85 23.99 -6.98 -8.61
CA PHE A 85 22.57 -6.62 -8.74
C PHE A 85 21.69 -7.39 -7.76
N ASP A 86 21.86 -8.70 -7.67
CA ASP A 86 21.09 -9.55 -6.77
C ASP A 86 21.30 -9.15 -5.30
N ARG A 87 22.55 -8.86 -4.93
CA ARG A 87 22.87 -8.37 -3.58
C ARG A 87 22.20 -7.04 -3.29
N GLN A 88 22.27 -6.09 -4.22
CA GLN A 88 21.61 -4.80 -4.07
C GLN A 88 20.09 -4.94 -3.95
N PHE A 89 19.49 -5.85 -4.72
CA PHE A 89 18.08 -6.17 -4.64
C PHE A 89 17.70 -6.78 -3.27
N ALA A 90 18.48 -7.75 -2.79
CA ALA A 90 18.28 -8.38 -1.49
C ALA A 90 18.39 -7.36 -0.33
N LEU A 91 19.35 -6.43 -0.40
CA LEU A 91 19.49 -5.34 0.58
C LEU A 91 18.29 -4.39 0.56
N SER A 92 17.82 -4.00 -0.64
CA SER A 92 16.64 -3.14 -0.79
C SER A 92 15.39 -3.80 -0.22
N LEU A 93 15.20 -5.10 -0.52
CA LEU A 93 14.10 -5.89 0.03
C LEU A 93 14.18 -5.98 1.55
N ALA A 94 15.35 -6.31 2.10
CA ALA A 94 15.56 -6.38 3.54
C ALA A 94 15.30 -5.03 4.23
N SER A 95 15.69 -3.91 3.62
CA SER A 95 15.37 -2.57 4.12
C SER A 95 13.86 -2.34 4.17
N SER A 96 13.14 -2.66 3.10
CA SER A 96 11.68 -2.53 3.03
C SER A 96 10.96 -3.38 4.08
N GLU A 97 11.41 -4.62 4.31
CA GLU A 97 10.84 -5.49 5.34
C GLU A 97 11.10 -4.96 6.76
N ASN A 98 12.28 -4.37 7.02
CA ASN A 98 12.55 -3.71 8.30
C ASN A 98 11.66 -2.48 8.52
N ASP A 99 11.43 -1.67 7.48
CA ASP A 99 10.50 -0.54 7.55
C ASP A 99 9.08 -1.02 7.87
N ALA A 100 8.63 -2.10 7.24
CA ALA A 100 7.33 -2.72 7.52
C ALA A 100 7.25 -3.21 8.98
N LEU A 101 8.30 -3.90 9.47
CA LEU A 101 8.38 -4.37 10.84
C LEU A 101 8.27 -3.20 11.84
N PHE A 102 8.97 -2.10 11.58
CA PHE A 102 8.91 -0.90 12.40
C PHE A 102 7.47 -0.32 12.46
N LEU A 103 6.79 -0.23 11.32
CA LEU A 103 5.40 0.25 11.26
C LEU A 103 4.43 -0.67 12.02
N ILE A 104 4.65 -1.99 11.97
CA ILE A 104 3.86 -2.97 12.72
C ILE A 104 4.06 -2.79 14.22
N GLU A 105 5.29 -2.64 14.68
CA GLU A 105 5.61 -2.43 16.10
C GLU A 105 5.05 -1.11 16.62
N GLU A 106 5.13 -0.03 15.84
CA GLU A 106 4.49 1.23 16.21
C GLU A 106 2.96 1.12 16.24
N SER A 107 2.38 0.36 15.30
CA SER A 107 0.93 0.11 15.29
C SER A 107 0.49 -0.67 16.53
N LEU A 108 1.26 -1.67 16.98
CA LEU A 108 1.03 -2.38 18.23
C LEU A 108 1.07 -1.43 19.44
N ARG A 109 2.08 -0.55 19.51
CA ARG A 109 2.18 0.49 20.57
C ARG A 109 0.95 1.41 20.58
N LYS A 110 0.42 1.78 19.40
CA LYS A 110 -0.80 2.58 19.29
C LYS A 110 -2.06 1.83 19.73
N VAL A 111 -2.10 0.51 19.57
CA VAL A 111 -3.18 -0.31 20.12
C VAL A 111 -3.12 -0.31 21.65
N ASP A 112 -1.92 -0.40 22.23
CA ASP A 112 -1.70 -0.33 23.68
C ASP A 112 -2.07 1.04 24.26
N SER A 113 -1.66 2.13 23.61
CA SER A 113 -1.98 3.50 24.05
C SER A 113 -3.41 3.94 23.72
N GLY A 114 -4.14 3.17 22.93
CA GLY A 114 -5.52 3.45 22.54
C GLY A 114 -5.68 4.51 21.43
N THR A 115 -4.59 4.89 20.75
CA THR A 115 -4.60 5.84 19.62
C THR A 115 -4.62 5.17 18.24
N TYR A 116 -4.72 3.83 18.21
CA TYR A 116 -4.79 3.07 16.96
C TYR A 116 -5.98 3.50 16.08
N GLY A 117 -5.71 3.59 14.77
CA GLY A 117 -6.69 4.04 13.77
C GLY A 117 -6.79 5.56 13.61
N ILE A 118 -5.90 6.33 14.23
CA ILE A 118 -5.78 7.79 14.00
C ILE A 118 -4.64 8.05 13.01
N CYS A 119 -4.89 8.92 12.03
CA CYS A 119 -3.91 9.34 11.02
C CYS A 119 -2.85 10.27 11.62
N ASP A 120 -1.58 9.96 11.43
CA ASP A 120 -0.46 10.78 11.94
C ASP A 120 -0.30 12.12 11.21
N GLY A 121 -0.81 12.23 9.98
CA GLY A 121 -0.69 13.46 9.18
C GLY A 121 -1.76 14.51 9.47
N CYS A 122 -3.00 14.09 9.71
CA CYS A 122 -4.13 15.02 9.87
C CYS A 122 -4.97 14.80 11.14
N GLY A 123 -4.68 13.76 11.93
CA GLY A 123 -5.45 13.42 13.13
C GLY A 123 -6.85 12.87 12.87
N CYS A 124 -7.26 12.70 11.61
CA CYS A 124 -8.53 12.07 11.27
C CYS A 124 -8.49 10.56 11.50
N MET A 125 -9.64 9.93 11.72
CA MET A 125 -9.74 8.47 11.76
C MET A 125 -9.44 7.85 10.40
N ILE A 126 -8.73 6.72 10.42
CA ILE A 126 -8.48 5.89 9.24
C ILE A 126 -9.69 4.98 9.04
N GLU A 127 -10.16 4.90 7.80
CA GLU A 127 -11.31 4.06 7.44
C GLU A 127 -11.08 2.59 7.86
N PHE A 128 -12.07 2.00 8.52
CA PHE A 128 -12.03 0.59 8.94
C PHE A 128 -11.65 -0.40 7.82
N PRO A 129 -12.23 -0.33 6.60
CA PRO A 129 -11.83 -1.24 5.52
C PRO A 129 -10.35 -1.10 5.13
N ARG A 130 -9.75 0.08 5.30
CA ARG A 130 -8.31 0.30 5.06
C ARG A 130 -7.47 -0.38 6.15
N LEU A 131 -7.84 -0.23 7.43
CA LEU A 131 -7.18 -0.92 8.54
C LEU A 131 -7.31 -2.44 8.43
N LYS A 132 -8.46 -2.94 7.97
CA LYS A 132 -8.68 -4.37 7.75
C LYS A 132 -7.82 -4.94 6.61
N ALA A 133 -7.58 -4.15 5.56
CA ALA A 133 -6.74 -4.56 4.45
C ALA A 133 -5.24 -4.44 4.78
N LEU A 134 -4.84 -3.36 5.46
CA LEU A 134 -3.46 -3.08 5.84
C LEU A 134 -3.43 -2.59 7.29
N PRO A 135 -3.24 -3.47 8.28
CA PRO A 135 -3.39 -3.13 9.69
C PRO A 135 -2.26 -2.24 10.25
N PHE A 136 -1.12 -2.16 9.56
CA PHE A 136 0.04 -1.38 9.97
C PHE A 136 0.07 0.05 9.41
N VAL A 137 -0.96 0.47 8.67
CA VAL A 137 -0.99 1.82 8.08
C VAL A 137 -1.26 2.88 9.14
N GLN A 138 -0.48 3.96 9.06
CA GLN A 138 -0.54 5.07 10.03
C GLN A 138 -1.14 6.34 9.43
N MET A 139 -1.39 6.34 8.11
CA MET A 139 -1.88 7.50 7.37
C MET A 139 -3.16 7.16 6.61
N CYS A 140 -4.09 8.12 6.59
CA CYS A 140 -5.26 8.06 5.73
C CYS A 140 -4.88 8.21 4.25
N ILE A 141 -5.78 7.83 3.35
CA ILE A 141 -5.54 7.87 1.89
C ILE A 141 -5.17 9.28 1.45
N GLY A 142 -5.84 10.32 1.97
CA GLY A 142 -5.56 11.71 1.59
C GLY A 142 -4.12 12.14 1.92
N CYS A 143 -3.67 11.90 3.15
CA CYS A 143 -2.31 12.23 3.57
C CYS A 143 -1.27 11.35 2.85
N GLN A 144 -1.56 10.07 2.66
CA GLN A 144 -0.69 9.17 1.89
C GLN A 144 -0.49 9.67 0.45
N SER A 145 -1.58 10.00 -0.24
CA SER A 145 -1.53 10.52 -1.62
C SER A 145 -0.80 11.87 -1.69
N GLU A 146 -0.91 12.72 -0.67
CA GLU A 146 -0.17 13.97 -0.62
C GLU A 146 1.34 13.75 -0.46
N THR A 147 1.75 12.83 0.41
CA THR A 147 3.15 12.44 0.58
C THR A 147 3.73 11.87 -0.71
N GLU A 148 3.00 11.00 -1.40
CA GLU A 148 3.41 10.42 -2.69
C GLU A 148 3.56 11.51 -3.76
N ARG A 149 2.60 12.45 -3.85
CA ARG A 149 2.68 13.60 -4.77
C ARG A 149 3.89 14.47 -4.48
N LYS A 150 4.19 14.74 -3.20
CA LYS A 150 5.38 15.52 -2.79
C LYS A 150 6.68 14.79 -3.18
N ARG A 151 6.75 13.48 -2.95
CA ARG A 151 7.89 12.64 -3.38
C ARG A 151 8.10 12.69 -4.90
N MET A 152 7.02 12.60 -5.69
CA MET A 152 7.11 12.69 -7.15
C MET A 152 7.61 14.06 -7.63
N LYS A 153 7.13 15.15 -7.01
CA LYS A 153 7.56 16.53 -7.33
C LYS A 153 9.03 16.79 -6.96
N PHE A 154 9.56 16.06 -5.98
CA PHE A 154 10.94 16.20 -5.53
C PHE A 154 11.92 15.27 -6.27
N ARG A 155 11.54 14.56 -7.35
CA ARG A 155 12.54 13.83 -8.15
C ARG A 155 13.52 14.85 -8.74
N PRO A 156 14.77 14.95 -8.22
CA PRO A 156 15.72 15.89 -8.78
C PRO A 156 15.98 15.48 -10.22
N ALA A 157 16.00 16.46 -11.13
CA ALA A 157 16.46 16.21 -12.48
C ALA A 157 17.89 15.69 -12.38
N HIS A 158 18.10 14.44 -12.75
CA HIS A 158 19.43 13.86 -12.87
C HIS A 158 20.23 14.74 -13.83
N ARG A 159 21.25 15.42 -13.32
CA ARG A 159 22.24 16.15 -14.13
C ARG A 159 23.51 15.32 -14.19
#